data_AF-A0A3L7YIG6-F1
#
_entry.id   AF-A0A3L7YIG6-F1
#
_cell.length_a   1.000
_cell.length_b   1.000
_cell.length_c   1.000
_cell.angle_alpha   90.00
_cell.angle_beta   90.00
_cell.angle_gamma   90.00
#
_symmetry.space_group_name_H-M   'P 1'
#
loop_
_entity.id
_entity.type
_entity.pdbx_description
1 polymer ?
#
loop_
_entity_poly.entity_id
_entity_poly.type
_entity_poly.pdbx_seq_one_letter_code
_entity_poly.pdbx_strand_id
1 'polypeptide(L)'
;MVEGWRTGTHSYALVNQAQLREMGGRSDIRVTHRDLAPPGEPDGTPTARPDDRAVSTPAHVAGDIADVAYRIAAPFDLTASEHARRTVVFLTTEHHYMPDVLMAGGKPFAEAYRSSDAHLVTPSDWSRDGLIASGADPTRVTVVPLG
;
A
#
# COMPACT_ATOMS: atom_id res chain seq x y z
N MET A 1 -2.32 8.37 -7.08
CA MET A 1 -1.56 8.81 -5.90
C MET A 1 -1.11 7.58 -5.13
N VAL A 2 0.12 7.56 -4.63
CA VAL A 2 0.64 6.52 -3.74
C VAL A 2 0.64 7.04 -2.30
N GLU A 3 0.11 6.25 -1.37
CA GLU A 3 0.16 6.52 0.08
C GLU A 3 1.07 5.49 0.75
N GLY A 4 2.22 5.90 1.28
CA GLY A 4 3.15 4.92 1.83
C GLY A 4 4.45 5.50 2.35
N TRP A 5 5.46 4.63 2.46
CA TRP A 5 6.80 5.01 2.90
C TRP A 5 7.74 5.08 1.69
N ARG A 6 8.27 6.27 1.38
CA ARG A 6 9.26 6.45 0.29
C ARG A 6 10.69 6.17 0.72
N THR A 7 10.93 6.06 2.02
CA THR A 7 12.25 5.90 2.61
C THR A 7 12.20 4.86 3.71
N GLY A 8 13.38 4.38 4.12
CA GLY A 8 13.53 3.34 5.14
C GLY A 8 13.85 1.96 4.57
N THR A 9 14.15 1.02 5.46
CA THR A 9 14.55 -0.36 5.15
C THR A 9 13.43 -1.37 5.32
N HIS A 10 12.26 -0.95 5.81
CA HIS A 10 11.13 -1.86 5.93
C HIS A 10 10.77 -2.42 4.54
N SER A 11 10.39 -3.70 4.47
CA SER A 11 10.04 -4.39 3.23
C SER A 11 9.02 -3.61 2.37
N TYR A 12 7.93 -3.12 2.96
CA TYR A 12 6.97 -2.23 2.27
C TYR A 12 7.59 -0.95 1.71
N ALA A 13 8.54 -0.32 2.40
CA ALA A 13 9.24 0.86 1.89
C ALA A 13 10.13 0.50 0.69
N LEU A 14 10.83 -0.63 0.73
CA LEU A 14 11.66 -1.11 -0.38
C LEU A 14 10.81 -1.46 -1.61
N VAL A 15 9.69 -2.16 -1.40
CA VAL A 15 8.73 -2.46 -2.47
C VAL A 15 8.14 -1.18 -3.06
N ASN A 16 7.74 -0.23 -2.21
CA ASN A 16 7.20 1.05 -2.67
C ASN A 16 8.23 1.83 -3.49
N GLN A 17 9.50 1.87 -3.07
CA GLN A 17 10.57 2.52 -3.83
C GLN A 17 10.71 1.93 -5.24
N ALA A 18 10.74 0.59 -5.36
CA ALA A 18 10.79 -0.08 -6.66
C ALA A 18 9.54 0.21 -7.52
N GLN A 19 8.34 0.16 -6.92
CA GLN A 19 7.10 0.45 -7.62
C GLN A 19 7.02 1.91 -8.11
N LEU A 20 7.45 2.87 -7.28
CA LEU A 20 7.54 4.28 -7.66
C LEU A 20 8.53 4.51 -8.79
N ARG A 21 9.68 3.82 -8.77
CA ARG A 21 10.68 3.88 -9.84
C ARG A 21 10.09 3.45 -11.19
N GLU A 22 9.37 2.33 -11.23
CA GLU A 22 8.76 1.81 -12.45
C GLU A 22 7.59 2.69 -12.91
N MET A 23 6.71 3.09 -12.00
CA MET A 23 5.59 3.97 -12.34
C MET A 23 6.05 5.37 -12.79
N GLY A 24 7.14 5.90 -12.24
CA GLY A 24 7.71 7.18 -12.67
C GLY A 24 8.28 7.17 -14.09
N GLY A 25 8.55 5.97 -14.64
CA GLY A 25 8.96 5.81 -16.04
C GLY A 25 7.80 5.78 -17.04
N ARG A 26 6.55 5.77 -16.58
CA ARG A 26 5.36 5.65 -17.43
C ARG A 26 4.78 7.01 -17.79
N SER A 27 4.57 7.25 -19.08
CA SER A 27 3.99 8.51 -19.58
C SER A 27 2.45 8.51 -19.59
N ASP A 28 1.82 7.36 -19.39
CA ASP A 28 0.36 7.19 -19.44
C ASP A 28 -0.31 7.35 -18.08
N ILE A 29 0.47 7.51 -17.00
CA ILE A 29 -0.03 7.77 -15.66
C ILE A 29 0.70 8.97 -15.04
N ARG A 30 0.00 9.74 -14.22
CA ARG A 30 0.60 10.75 -13.35
C ARG A 30 0.73 10.19 -11.94
N VAL A 31 1.95 10.09 -11.45
CA VAL A 31 2.22 9.61 -10.09
C VAL A 31 2.53 10.78 -9.17
N THR A 32 1.82 10.83 -8.05
CA THR A 32 2.09 11.72 -6.93
C THR A 32 2.12 10.88 -5.65
N HIS A 33 2.76 11.39 -4.60
CA HIS A 33 2.94 10.66 -3.35
C HIS A 33 2.43 11.45 -2.13
N ARG A 34 1.85 10.72 -1.17
CA ARG A 34 1.52 11.20 0.17
C ARG A 34 2.22 10.31 1.19
N ASP A 35 3.16 10.87 1.96
CA ASP A 35 3.87 10.09 2.98
C ASP A 35 2.96 9.71 4.15
N LEU A 36 3.10 8.47 4.61
CA LEU A 36 2.51 7.99 5.85
C LEU A 36 3.61 7.87 6.92
N ALA A 37 3.27 8.11 8.19
CA ALA A 37 4.20 7.91 9.29
C ALA A 37 4.30 6.42 9.66
N PRO A 38 5.49 5.83 9.79
CA PRO A 38 5.65 4.49 10.34
C PRO A 38 5.25 4.45 11.83
N PRO A 39 4.66 3.34 12.33
CA PRO A 39 4.35 3.20 13.74
C PRO A 39 5.61 3.26 14.61
N GLY A 40 5.63 4.17 15.58
CA GLY A 40 6.68 4.22 16.61
C GLY A 40 8.06 4.70 16.16
N GLU A 41 8.23 5.08 14.89
CA GLU A 41 9.46 5.75 14.45
C GLU A 41 9.32 7.27 14.60
N PRO A 42 10.26 7.95 15.28
CA PRO A 42 10.41 9.39 15.10
C PRO A 42 10.80 9.68 13.65
N ASP A 43 10.17 10.69 13.04
CA ASP A 43 10.32 11.05 11.64
C ASP A 43 11.77 10.95 11.12
N GLY A 44 11.97 10.17 10.06
CA GLY A 44 13.06 10.39 9.11
C GLY A 44 14.45 9.92 9.52
N THR A 45 14.62 8.68 9.98
CA THR A 45 15.95 8.05 10.03
C THR A 45 16.17 7.15 8.80
N PRO A 46 16.85 7.62 7.73
CA PRO A 46 17.07 6.82 6.54
C PRO A 46 18.10 5.72 6.82
N THR A 47 17.64 4.47 6.85
CA THR A 47 18.50 3.28 7.06
C THR A 47 18.94 2.62 5.74
N ALA A 48 18.42 3.09 4.59
CA ALA A 48 18.84 2.73 3.24
C ALA A 48 19.12 3.99 2.42
N ARG A 49 20.03 3.90 1.44
CA ARG A 49 20.18 4.97 0.44
C ARG A 49 18.85 5.07 -0.31
N PRO A 50 18.17 6.22 -0.28
CA PRO A 50 16.91 6.37 -0.99
C PRO A 50 17.12 6.09 -2.48
N ASP A 51 16.21 5.37 -3.12
CA ASP A 51 16.14 5.37 -4.58
C ASP A 51 15.82 6.81 -5.03
N ASP A 52 16.75 7.46 -5.74
CA ASP A 52 16.64 8.85 -6.20
C ASP A 52 15.32 9.10 -6.93
N ARG A 53 14.79 8.10 -7.67
CA ARG A 53 13.52 8.22 -8.39
C ARG A 53 12.32 8.16 -7.46
N ALA A 54 12.34 7.30 -6.44
CA ALA A 54 11.28 7.24 -5.44
C ALA A 54 11.19 8.56 -4.67
N VAL A 55 12.33 9.15 -4.29
CA VAL A 55 12.40 10.47 -3.65
C VAL A 55 11.91 11.59 -4.57
N SER A 56 12.22 11.50 -5.86
CA SER A 56 11.81 12.52 -6.85
C SER A 56 10.31 12.53 -7.18
N THR A 57 9.55 11.52 -6.73
CA THR A 57 8.10 11.47 -7.01
C THR A 57 7.42 12.71 -6.43
N PRO A 58 6.67 13.49 -7.22
CA PRO A 58 6.05 14.73 -6.75
C PRO A 58 5.10 14.48 -5.57
N ALA A 59 5.10 15.39 -4.60
CA ALA A 59 4.09 15.38 -3.54
C ALA A 59 2.68 15.53 -4.13
N HIS A 60 1.70 14.85 -3.54
CA HIS A 60 0.30 15.07 -3.86
C HIS A 60 -0.13 16.43 -3.30
N VAL A 61 -0.83 17.21 -4.14
CA VAL A 61 -1.28 18.55 -3.77
C VAL A 61 -2.56 18.44 -2.94
N ALA A 62 -2.61 19.12 -1.81
CA ALA A 62 -3.80 19.13 -0.96
C ALA A 62 -4.99 19.73 -1.74
N GLY A 63 -6.12 19.01 -1.73
CA GLY A 63 -7.34 19.39 -2.45
C GLY A 63 -7.49 18.75 -3.83
N ASP A 64 -6.43 18.15 -4.39
CA ASP A 64 -6.56 17.31 -5.59
C ASP A 64 -7.25 15.98 -5.24
N ILE A 65 -8.01 15.42 -6.19
CA ILE A 65 -8.61 14.09 -6.10
C ILE A 65 -7.99 13.21 -7.18
N ALA A 66 -7.24 12.19 -6.77
CA ALA A 66 -6.69 11.21 -7.69
C ALA A 66 -7.76 10.20 -8.15
N ASP A 67 -7.54 9.55 -9.31
CA ASP A 67 -8.40 8.44 -9.72
C ASP A 67 -8.24 7.22 -8.80
N VAL A 68 -7.03 6.99 -8.30
CA VAL A 68 -6.67 5.89 -7.40
C VAL A 68 -5.70 6.35 -6.32
N ALA A 69 -5.96 5.95 -5.07
CA ALA A 69 -5.00 5.88 -3.99
C ALA A 69 -4.47 4.44 -3.90
N TYR A 70 -3.18 4.25 -4.15
CA TYR A 70 -2.50 2.98 -3.96
C TYR A 70 -1.71 3.03 -2.66
N ARG A 71 -2.17 2.30 -1.64
CA ARG A 71 -1.64 2.35 -0.29
C ARG A 71 -0.70 1.18 -0.04
N ILE A 72 0.51 1.48 0.42
CA ILE A 72 1.55 0.49 0.77
C ILE A 72 2.27 0.93 2.05
N ALA A 73 1.75 0.46 3.18
CA ALA A 73 2.28 0.71 4.51
C ALA A 73 1.75 -0.34 5.49
N ALA A 74 2.37 -0.42 6.66
CA ALA A 74 1.87 -1.20 7.78
C ALA A 74 1.64 -0.30 9.02
N PRO A 75 0.62 -0.56 9.86
CA PRO A 75 -0.41 -1.59 9.68
C PRO A 75 -1.33 -1.31 8.49
N PHE A 76 -2.00 -2.34 7.98
CA PHE A 76 -2.86 -2.25 6.80
C PHE A 76 -4.15 -1.52 7.14
N ASP A 77 -4.39 -0.43 6.42
CA ASP A 77 -5.61 0.35 6.52
C ASP A 77 -6.43 0.21 5.24
N LEU A 78 -7.66 -0.30 5.36
CA LEU A 78 -8.59 -0.47 4.25
C LEU A 78 -9.58 0.69 4.10
N THR A 79 -9.48 1.75 4.90
CA THR A 79 -10.36 2.91 4.80
C THR A 79 -10.29 3.57 3.43
N ALA A 80 -11.42 4.09 2.96
CA ALA A 80 -11.47 4.89 1.74
C ALA A 80 -10.55 6.11 1.88
N SER A 81 -9.78 6.42 0.83
CA SER A 81 -8.95 7.62 0.82
C SER A 81 -9.83 8.84 0.54
N GLU A 82 -9.68 9.89 1.34
CA GLU A 82 -10.36 11.18 1.10
C GLU A 82 -9.77 11.93 -0.11
N HIS A 83 -8.62 11.48 -0.62
CA HIS A 83 -7.87 12.10 -1.71
C HIS A 83 -7.95 11.31 -3.02
N ALA A 84 -8.82 10.29 -3.10
CA ALA A 84 -8.98 9.51 -4.33
C ALA A 84 -10.39 8.94 -4.50
N ARG A 85 -10.76 8.68 -5.75
CA ARG A 85 -12.04 8.05 -6.10
C ARG A 85 -12.10 6.55 -5.74
N ARG A 86 -10.95 5.89 -5.68
CA ARG A 86 -10.81 4.46 -5.39
C ARG A 86 -9.59 4.22 -4.51
N THR A 87 -9.72 3.29 -3.57
CA THR A 87 -8.60 2.81 -2.77
C THR A 87 -8.16 1.44 -3.24
N VAL A 88 -6.86 1.27 -3.44
CA VAL A 88 -6.19 0.00 -3.67
C VAL A 88 -5.16 -0.16 -2.57
N VAL A 89 -5.11 -1.31 -1.91
CA VAL A 89 -4.17 -1.56 -0.80
C VAL A 89 -3.26 -2.72 -1.14
N PHE A 90 -1.95 -2.46 -1.12
CA PHE A 90 -0.93 -3.49 -1.17
C PHE A 90 -0.76 -4.12 0.21
N LEU A 91 -0.87 -5.44 0.27
CA LEU A 91 -0.70 -6.18 1.51
C LEU A 91 -0.29 -7.63 1.24
N THR A 92 0.26 -8.27 2.28
CA THR A 92 0.74 -9.65 2.21
C THR A 92 0.14 -10.46 3.35
N THR A 93 -0.02 -11.77 3.13
CA THR A 93 -0.33 -12.73 4.20
C THR A 93 0.83 -13.70 4.33
N GLU A 94 1.70 -13.45 5.29
CA GLU A 94 2.94 -14.22 5.49
C GLU A 94 2.66 -15.65 5.99
N HIS A 95 1.56 -15.82 6.71
CA HIS A 95 1.17 -17.10 7.33
C HIS A 95 -0.06 -17.75 6.68
N HIS A 96 -0.39 -17.39 5.44
CA HIS A 96 -1.60 -17.86 4.75
C HIS A 96 -2.93 -17.49 5.47
N TYR A 97 -2.87 -16.47 6.32
CA TYR A 97 -4.02 -15.75 6.88
C TYR A 97 -3.59 -14.31 7.21
N MET A 98 -4.54 -13.43 7.46
CA MET A 98 -4.30 -12.05 7.90
C MET A 98 -4.48 -11.92 9.41
N PRO A 99 -3.39 -11.74 10.19
CA PRO A 99 -3.47 -11.46 11.62
C PRO A 99 -4.05 -10.07 11.90
N ASP A 100 -4.95 -9.97 12.88
CA ASP A 100 -5.58 -8.70 13.29
C ASP A 100 -4.56 -7.64 13.73
N VAL A 101 -3.42 -8.06 14.30
CA VAL A 101 -2.33 -7.15 14.70
C VAL A 101 -1.69 -6.41 13.52
N LEU A 102 -1.81 -6.95 12.30
CA LEU A 102 -1.34 -6.30 11.08
C LEU A 102 -2.36 -5.31 10.51
N MET A 103 -3.59 -5.26 11.05
CA MET A 103 -4.64 -4.34 10.62
C MET A 103 -4.61 -3.05 11.44
N ALA A 104 -4.90 -1.93 10.79
CA ALA A 104 -4.98 -0.63 11.46
C ALA A 104 -6.04 -0.66 12.58
N GLY A 105 -5.63 -0.25 13.78
CA GLY A 105 -6.48 -0.30 14.97
C GLY A 105 -6.74 -1.70 15.52
N GLY A 106 -6.02 -2.73 15.06
CA GLY A 106 -6.16 -4.11 15.56
C GLY A 106 -7.50 -4.76 15.23
N LYS A 107 -8.23 -4.25 14.24
CA LYS A 107 -9.55 -4.76 13.86
C LYS A 107 -9.43 -6.07 13.08
N PRO A 108 -10.36 -7.01 13.23
CA PRO A 108 -10.40 -8.21 12.40
C PRO A 108 -10.43 -7.88 10.91
N PHE A 109 -9.57 -8.53 10.11
CA PHE A 109 -9.49 -8.25 8.68
C PHE A 109 -10.85 -8.38 7.98
N ALA A 110 -11.60 -9.46 8.27
CA ALA A 110 -12.91 -9.69 7.67
C ALA A 110 -13.94 -8.58 8.02
N GLU A 111 -13.81 -7.91 9.17
CA GLU A 111 -14.66 -6.78 9.54
C GLU A 111 -14.24 -5.51 8.79
N ALA A 112 -12.94 -5.20 8.78
CA ALA A 112 -12.40 -4.06 8.06
C ALA A 112 -12.66 -4.17 6.54
N TYR A 113 -12.55 -5.37 5.99
CA TYR A 113 -12.76 -5.63 4.57
C TYR A 113 -14.24 -5.49 4.17
N ARG A 114 -15.17 -6.04 4.96
CA ARG A 114 -16.62 -5.93 4.68
C ARG A 114 -17.15 -4.49 4.76
N SER A 115 -16.48 -3.64 5.54
CA SER A 115 -16.83 -2.23 5.66
C SER A 115 -16.09 -1.33 4.65
N SER A 116 -15.38 -1.93 3.69
CA SER A 116 -14.56 -1.23 2.70
C SER A 116 -14.85 -1.68 1.27
N ASP A 117 -14.72 -0.73 0.33
CA ASP A 117 -14.71 -0.99 -1.12
C ASP A 117 -13.29 -1.06 -1.69
N ALA A 118 -12.26 -1.14 -0.84
CA ALA A 118 -10.87 -1.22 -1.28
C ALA A 118 -10.59 -2.48 -2.12
N HIS A 119 -9.86 -2.30 -3.21
CA HIS A 119 -9.30 -3.41 -3.98
C HIS A 119 -7.96 -3.83 -3.36
N LEU A 120 -7.70 -5.13 -3.28
CA LEU A 120 -6.48 -5.65 -2.68
C LEU A 120 -5.49 -6.03 -3.78
N VAL A 121 -4.24 -5.62 -3.61
CA VAL A 121 -3.12 -6.05 -4.45
C VAL A 121 -2.14 -6.80 -3.57
N THR A 122 -1.63 -7.91 -4.08
CA THR A 122 -0.72 -8.77 -3.34
C THR A 122 0.32 -9.39 -4.29
N PRO A 123 1.53 -9.74 -3.83
CA PRO A 123 2.61 -10.11 -4.74
C PRO A 123 2.61 -11.58 -5.17
N SER A 124 1.75 -12.43 -4.58
CA SER A 124 1.78 -13.87 -4.82
C SER A 124 0.41 -14.52 -4.67
N ASP A 125 0.24 -15.68 -5.31
CA ASP A 125 -0.93 -16.54 -5.10
C ASP A 125 -1.03 -17.02 -3.64
N TRP A 126 0.10 -17.31 -2.98
CA TRP A 126 0.14 -17.64 -1.55
C TRP A 126 -0.55 -16.55 -0.71
N SER A 127 -0.20 -15.29 -0.96
CA SER A 127 -0.81 -14.20 -0.22
C SER A 127 -2.27 -13.96 -0.60
N ARG A 128 -2.63 -14.15 -1.88
CA ARG A 128 -4.02 -14.09 -2.34
C ARG A 128 -4.88 -15.14 -1.65
N ASP A 129 -4.42 -16.38 -1.61
CA ASP A 129 -5.16 -17.49 -1.00
C ASP A 129 -5.31 -17.27 0.51
N GLY A 130 -4.29 -16.74 1.19
CA GLY A 130 -4.40 -16.36 2.59
C GLY A 130 -5.40 -15.22 2.85
N LEU A 131 -5.54 -14.27 1.93
CA LEU A 131 -6.57 -13.22 2.03
C LEU A 131 -7.97 -13.76 1.86
N ILE A 132 -8.16 -14.65 0.87
CA ILE A 132 -9.44 -15.32 0.62
C ILE A 132 -9.81 -16.17 1.85
N ALA A 133 -8.86 -16.92 2.40
CA ALA A 133 -9.05 -17.68 3.64
C ALA A 133 -9.40 -16.79 4.84
N SER A 134 -8.98 -15.53 4.82
CA SER A 134 -9.29 -14.53 5.86
C SER A 134 -10.60 -13.78 5.61
N GLY A 135 -11.30 -14.05 4.51
CA GLY A 135 -12.63 -13.47 4.20
C GLY A 135 -12.65 -12.43 3.07
N ALA A 136 -11.58 -12.32 2.27
CA ALA A 136 -11.57 -11.46 1.09
C ALA A 136 -12.41 -12.08 -0.05
N ASP A 137 -13.06 -11.22 -0.84
CA ASP A 137 -13.70 -11.63 -2.09
C ASP A 137 -12.62 -11.84 -3.17
N PRO A 138 -12.49 -13.04 -3.77
CA PRO A 138 -11.48 -13.32 -4.79
C PRO A 138 -11.51 -12.38 -5.99
N THR A 139 -12.65 -11.77 -6.31
CA THR A 139 -12.81 -10.83 -7.44
C THR A 139 -12.21 -9.45 -7.16
N ARG A 140 -11.94 -9.15 -5.89
CA ARG A 140 -11.36 -7.90 -5.39
C ARG A 140 -9.92 -8.07 -4.90
N VAL A 141 -9.27 -9.16 -5.28
CA VAL A 141 -7.85 -9.43 -5.00
C VAL A 141 -7.13 -9.67 -6.33
N THR A 142 -6.12 -8.86 -6.61
CA THR A 142 -5.26 -9.01 -7.80
C THR A 142 -3.83 -9.33 -7.40
N VAL A 143 -3.27 -10.36 -8.04
CA VAL A 143 -1.85 -10.70 -7.90
C VAL A 143 -1.04 -9.86 -8.87
N VAL A 144 -0.06 -9.13 -8.34
CA VAL A 144 0.92 -8.36 -9.11
C VAL A 144 2.31 -8.72 -8.58
N PRO A 145 3.05 -9.62 -9.27
CA PRO A 145 4.39 -10.02 -8.84
C PRO A 145 5.35 -8.83 -8.72
N LEU A 146 6.33 -8.93 -7.82
CA LEU A 146 7.33 -7.87 -7.58
C LEU A 146 8.56 -7.95 -8.50
N GLY A 147 8.58 -8.92 -9.42
CA GLY A 147 9.68 -9.21 -10.34
C GLY A 147 9.51 -10.57 -10.99
#